data_AF-R5PW57-F1
#
_entry.id   AF-R5PW57-F1
#
_cell.length_a   1.000
_cell.length_b   1.000
_cell.length_c   1.000
_cell.angle_alpha   90.00
_cell.angle_beta   90.00
_cell.angle_gamma   90.00
#
_symmetry.space_group_name_H-M   'P 1'
#
loop_
_entity.id
_entity.type
_entity.pdbx_description
1 polymer ?
#
loop_
_entity_poly.entity_id
_entity_poly.type
_entity_poly.pdbx_seq_one_letter_code
_entity_poly.pdbx_strand_id
1 'polypeptide(L)' 'MAQSCKVGTYIFRINPSDDRQLQVRSIGGSSFAYYWTAPNGYHILDLMPRGDEMVIYTDRYNYVRKRSGSITPEY' A
#
# COMPACT_ATOMS: atom_id res chain seq x y z
N MET A 1 13.06 -5.94 1.76
CA MET A 1 11.67 -5.58 2.14
C MET A 1 11.54 -4.09 1.92
N ALA A 2 10.60 -3.66 1.08
CA ALA A 2 10.42 -2.28 0.68
C ALA A 2 9.20 -1.66 1.40
N GLN A 3 9.45 -0.78 2.36
CA GLN A 3 8.37 -0.08 3.09
C GLN A 3 7.65 1.00 2.26
N SER A 4 8.07 1.20 1.01
CA SER A 4 7.45 2.13 0.08
C SER A 4 7.68 1.71 -1.36
N CYS A 5 6.74 2.00 -2.25
CA CYS A 5 6.90 1.75 -3.68
C CYS A 5 6.16 2.80 -4.52
N LYS A 6 6.59 2.95 -5.77
CA LYS A 6 5.95 3.83 -6.76
C LYS A 6 5.00 3.02 -7.64
N VAL A 7 3.79 3.52 -7.83
CA VAL A 7 2.76 2.92 -8.68
C VAL A 7 2.10 4.04 -9.48
N GLY A 8 2.32 4.05 -10.80
CA GLY A 8 1.90 5.16 -11.66
C GLY A 8 2.49 6.51 -11.22
N THR A 9 1.62 7.49 -10.98
CA THR A 9 1.97 8.85 -10.52
C THR A 9 1.97 9.01 -9.00
N TYR A 10 1.85 7.90 -8.25
CA TYR A 10 1.77 7.90 -6.80
C TYR A 10 2.93 7.13 -6.16
N ILE A 11 3.27 7.53 -4.94
CA ILE A 11 4.17 6.82 -4.04
C ILE A 11 3.32 6.33 -2.87
N PHE A 12 3.36 5.03 -2.63
CA PHE A 12 2.74 4.37 -1.49
C PHE A 12 3.81 4.05 -0.46
N ARG A 13 3.45 4.14 0.82
CA ARG A 13 4.30 3.69 1.92
C ARG A 13 3.49 3.10 3.05
N ILE A 14 4.10 2.18 3.77
CA ILE A 14 3.62 1.75 5.09
C ILE A 14 3.78 2.94 6.03
N ASN A 15 2.74 3.24 6.82
CA ASN A 15 2.78 4.36 7.75
C ASN A 15 3.84 4.08 8.83
N PRO A 16 4.84 4.97 8.99
CA PRO A 16 5.94 4.75 9.94
C PRO A 16 5.50 4.78 11.41
N SER A 17 4.31 5.31 11.71
CA SER A 17 3.76 5.35 13.07
C SER A 17 2.76 4.23 13.36
N ASP A 18 2.28 3.53 12.32
CA ASP A 18 1.32 2.43 12.44
C ASP A 18 1.42 1.54 11.20
N ASP A 19 2.13 0.42 11.31
CA ASP A 19 2.40 -0.47 10.17
C ASP A 19 1.15 -1.17 9.61
N ARG A 20 -0.01 -0.99 10.25
CA ARG A 20 -1.31 -1.47 9.75
C ARG A 20 -1.91 -0.55 8.71
N GLN A 21 -1.34 0.64 8.53
CA GLN A 21 -1.87 1.67 7.64
C GLN A 21 -0.98 1.90 6.43
N LEU A 22 -1.62 2.08 5.29
CA LEU A 22 -1.01 2.51 4.04
C LEU A 22 -1.26 4.00 3.84
N GLN A 23 -0.22 4.71 3.44
CA GLN A 23 -0.28 6.11 3.06
C GLN A 23 0.08 6.30 1.59
N VAL A 24 -0.46 7.35 0.98
CA VAL A 24 -0.23 7.69 -0.43
C VAL A 24 0.18 9.15 -0.57
N ARG A 25 0.97 9.43 -1.60
CA ARG A 25 1.31 10.78 -2.03
C ARG A 25 1.47 10.83 -3.55
N SER A 26 1.07 11.92 -4.19
CA SER A 26 1.40 12.17 -5.59
C SER A 26 2.90 12.45 -5.76
N ILE A 27 3.48 12.06 -6.90
CA ILE A 27 4.85 12.46 -7.23
C ILE A 27 4.91 13.99 -7.32
N GLY A 28 5.86 14.59 -6.60
CA GLY A 28 5.98 16.06 -6.45
C GLY A 28 5.15 16.65 -5.30
N GLY A 29 4.27 15.87 -4.67
CA GLY A 29 3.60 16.27 -3.44
C GLY A 29 4.55 16.27 -2.24
N SER A 30 4.28 17.12 -1.24
CA SER A 30 5.09 17.23 -0.03
C SER A 30 4.69 16.23 1.07
N SER A 31 3.40 15.89 1.16
CA SER A 31 2.84 15.19 2.33
C SER A 31 2.15 13.87 1.98
N PHE A 32 2.32 12.86 2.82
CA PHE A 32 1.61 11.60 2.72
C PHE A 32 0.23 11.70 3.41
N ALA A 33 -0.81 11.22 2.73
CA ALA A 33 -2.16 11.12 3.25
C ALA A 33 -2.50 9.67 3.59
N TYR A 34 -3.44 9.46 4.52
CA TYR A 34 -4.04 8.15 4.77
C TYR A 34 -4.68 7.60 3.49
N TYR A 35 -4.47 6.31 3.20
CA TYR A 35 -5.06 5.63 2.05
C TYR A 35 -5.92 4.44 2.44
N TRP A 36 -5.40 3.56 3.30
CA TRP A 36 -6.06 2.30 3.64
C TRP A 36 -5.54 1.74 4.96
N THR A 37 -6.38 0.96 5.66
CA THR A 37 -5.98 0.16 6.83
C THR A 37 -6.18 -1.31 6.51
N ALA A 38 -5.20 -2.13 6.83
CA ALA A 38 -5.33 -3.56 6.67
C ALA A 38 -6.47 -4.10 7.56
N PRO A 39 -7.34 -4.98 7.03
CA PRO A 39 -8.50 -5.47 7.77
C PRO A 39 -8.08 -6.32 8.96
N ASN A 40 -8.96 -6.45 9.95
CA ASN A 40 -8.78 -7.31 11.13
C ASN A 40 -7.47 -7.06 11.92
N GLY A 41 -6.88 -5.86 11.81
CA GLY A 41 -5.66 -5.49 12.53
C GLY A 41 -4.38 -6.13 12.00
N TYR A 42 -4.39 -6.62 10.75
CA TYR A 42 -3.20 -7.20 10.11
C TYR A 42 -2.08 -6.18 9.95
N HIS A 43 -0.84 -6.68 10.00
CA HIS A 43 0.37 -5.88 9.90
C HIS A 43 0.88 -5.90 8.46
N ILE A 44 1.14 -4.74 7.87
CA ILE A 44 1.66 -4.65 6.50
C ILE A 44 3.18 -4.86 6.55
N LEU A 45 3.66 -5.84 5.79
CA LEU A 45 5.05 -6.29 5.83
C LEU A 45 5.86 -5.74 4.65
N ASP A 46 5.26 -5.70 3.46
CA ASP A 46 5.95 -5.29 2.25
C ASP A 46 4.98 -4.78 1.17
N LEU A 47 5.50 -3.96 0.25
CA LEU A 47 4.77 -3.42 -0.89
C LEU A 47 5.53 -3.73 -2.18
N MET A 48 4.90 -4.46 -3.10
CA MET A 48 5.48 -4.79 -4.39
C MET A 48 4.68 -4.15 -5.53
N PRO A 49 5.27 -3.26 -6.33
CA PRO A 49 4.62 -2.72 -7.51
C PRO A 49 4.50 -3.80 -8.59
N ARG A 50 3.34 -3.88 -9.25
CA ARG A 50 3.03 -4.83 -10.33
C ARG A 50 2.38 -4.08 -11.49
N GLY A 51 3.20 -3.37 -12.28
CA GLY A 51 2.71 -2.48 -13.33
C GLY A 51 1.96 -1.27 -12.75
N ASP A 52 0.69 -1.11 -13.11
CA ASP A 52 -0.21 -0.08 -12.53
C ASP A 52 -0.90 -0.53 -11.22
N GLU A 53 -0.63 -1.76 -10.77
CA GLU A 53 -1.14 -2.33 -9.52
C GLU A 53 -0.05 -2.40 -8.46
N MET A 54 -0.46 -2.74 -7.23
CA MET A 54 0.45 -2.98 -6.12
C MET A 54 -0.03 -4.13 -5.27
N VAL A 55 0.85 -5.10 -5.03
CA VAL A 55 0.64 -6.15 -4.04
C VAL A 55 1.05 -5.61 -2.68
N ILE A 56 0.18 -5.81 -1.70
CA ILE A 56 0.33 -5.44 -0.30
C ILE A 56 0.44 -6.76 0.47
N TYR A 57 1.62 -7.05 0.97
CA TYR A 57 1.87 -8.24 1.78
C TYR A 57 1.54 -7.93 3.23
N THR A 58 0.70 -8.76 3.84
CA THR A 58 0.43 -8.70 5.29
C THR A 58 0.89 -9.99 5.96
N ASP A 59 0.80 -10.05 7.29
CA ASP A 59 1.08 -11.25 8.08
C ASP A 59 0.07 -12.39 7.89
N ARG A 60 -1.10 -12.13 7.27
CA ARG A 60 -2.17 -13.12 7.09
C ARG A 60 -2.55 -13.37 5.64
N TYR A 61 -2.89 -12.32 4.90
CA TYR A 61 -3.35 -12.41 3.51
C TYR A 61 -2.69 -11.34 2.63
N ASN A 62 -2.53 -11.63 1.36
CA ASN A 62 -2.06 -10.64 0.40
C ASN A 62 -3.25 -9.89 -0.19
N TYR A 63 -3.04 -8.62 -0.50
CA TYR A 63 -4.04 -7.77 -1.14
C TYR A 63 -3.45 -7.13 -2.37
N VAL A 64 -4.26 -6.91 -3.40
CA VAL A 64 -3.87 -6.16 -4.59
C VAL A 64 -4.66 -4.86 -4.62
N ARG A 65 -3.93 -3.75 -4.66
CA ARG A 65 -4.46 -2.46 -5.09
C ARG A 65 -4.53 -2.44 -6.62
N LYS A 66 -5.75 -2.44 -7.16
CA LYS A 66 -6.05 -2.32 -8.59
C LYS A 66 -5.80 -0.91 -9.10
N ARG A 67 -5.60 -0.77 -10.41
CA ARG A 67 -5.49 0.54 -11.09
C ARG A 67 -6.70 1.44 -10.83
N SER A 68 -7.89 0.87 -10.65
CA SER A 68 -9.13 1.58 -10.28
C SER A 68 -9.08 2.22 -8.88
N GLY A 69 -8.09 1.86 -8.05
CA GLY A 69 -7.97 2.29 -6.66
C GLY A 69 -8.54 1.30 -5.64
N SER A 70 -9.35 0.33 -6.10
CA SER A 70 -9.91 -0.73 -5.26
C SER A 70 -8.81 -1.64 -4.69
N ILE A 71 -8.97 -2.08 -3.44
CA ILE A 71 -8.10 -3.10 -2.83
C ILE A 71 -8.92 -4.38 -2.66
N THR A 72 -8.40 -5.49 -3.19
CA THR A 72 -9.06 -6.80 -3.12
C THR A 72 -8.08 -7.86 -2.59
N PRO A 73 -8.55 -8.90 -1.88
CA PRO A 73 -7.70 -10.04 -1.54
C PRO A 73 -7.09 -10.68 -2.79
N GLU A 74 -5.83 -11.10 -2.68
CA GLU A 74 -5.16 -11.91 -3.69
C GLU A 74 -5.16 -13.36 -3.19
N TYR A 75 -5.83 -14.25 -3.93
CA TYR A 75 -5.96 -15.68 -3.63
C TYR A 75 -4.92 -16.49 -4.40
#